data_AF-A0A848ZLR6-F1
#
_entry.id   AF-A0A848ZLR6-F1
#
_cell.length_a   1.000
_cell.length_b   1.000
_cell.length_c   1.000
_cell.angle_alpha   90.00
_cell.angle_beta   90.00
_cell.angle_gamma   90.00
#
_symmetry.space_group_name_H-M   'P 1'
#
loop_
_entity.id
_entity.type
_entity.pdbx_description
1 polymer ?
#
loop_
_entity_poly.entity_id
_entity_poly.type
_entity_poly.pdbx_seq_one_letter_code
_entity_poly.pdbx_strand_id
1 'polypeptide(L)' 'MMKISKEINLKVVGVGKVGMSIAQAFSQSGFNVYGIDTNKTTI' A
#
# COMPACT_ATOMS: atom_id res chain seq x y z
N MET A 1 -19.92 -3.49 -13.61
CA MET A 1 -19.38 -2.67 -12.51
C MET A 1 -18.49 -3.56 -11.66
N MET A 2 -17.19 -3.30 -11.62
CA MET A 2 -16.26 -4.12 -10.83
C MET A 2 -16.41 -3.74 -9.36
N LYS A 3 -16.80 -4.70 -8.50
CA LYS A 3 -16.78 -4.52 -7.05
C LYS A 3 -15.35 -4.73 -6.57
N ILE A 4 -14.71 -3.67 -6.09
CA ILE A 4 -13.43 -3.76 -5.38
C ILE A 4 -13.74 -4.31 -3.99
N SER A 5 -13.33 -5.55 -3.70
CA SER A 5 -13.49 -6.14 -2.38
C SER A 5 -12.29 -5.80 -1.49
N LYS A 6 -12.51 -5.72 -0.17
CA LYS A 6 -11.43 -5.47 0.81
C LYS A 6 -10.51 -6.69 1.02
N GLU A 7 -10.82 -7.81 0.38
CA GLU A 7 -9.98 -9.02 0.37
C GLU A 7 -8.82 -8.90 -0.61
N ILE A 8 -8.80 -7.84 -1.43
CA ILE A 8 -7.69 -7.55 -2.34
C ILE A 8 -6.44 -7.20 -1.55
N ASN A 9 -5.37 -7.96 -1.79
CA ASN A 9 -4.05 -7.68 -1.27
C ASN A 9 -3.34 -6.68 -2.19
N LEU A 10 -2.94 -5.54 -1.64
CA LEU A 10 -2.27 -4.47 -2.38
C LEU A 10 -0.79 -4.45 -2.04
N LYS A 11 0.07 -4.34 -3.07
CA LYS A 11 1.51 -4.14 -2.88
C LYS A 11 1.93 -2.78 -3.41
N VAL A 12 2.63 -2.01 -2.59
CA VAL A 12 3.24 -0.73 -3.00
C VAL A 12 4.75 -0.94 -3.14
N VAL A 13 5.27 -0.70 -4.34
CA VAL A 13 6.70 -0.80 -4.65
C VAL A 13 7.28 0.60 -4.73
N GLY A 14 8.20 0.93 -3.82
CA GLY A 14 8.70 2.28 -3.56
C GLY A 14 7.86 2.96 -2.49
N VAL A 15 8.33 2.97 -1.24
CA VAL A 15 7.62 3.54 -0.07
C VAL A 15 8.28 4.81 0.46
N GLY A 16 8.75 5.66 -0.45
CA GLY A 16 9.05 7.07 -0.16
C GLY A 16 7.78 7.89 0.11
N LYS A 17 7.88 9.22 0.03
CA LYS A 17 6.79 10.15 0.37
C LYS A 17 5.43 9.81 -0.25
N VAL A 18 5.42 9.51 -1.56
CA VAL A 18 4.19 9.19 -2.30
C VAL A 18 3.70 7.79 -1.96
N GLY A 19 4.57 6.77 -2.08
CA GLY A 19 4.19 5.39 -1.82
C GLY A 19 3.64 5.17 -0.41
N MET A 20 4.21 5.83 0.60
CA MET A 20 3.71 5.78 1.97
C MET A 20 2.30 6.38 2.09
N SER A 21 2.05 7.56 1.50
CA SER A 21 0.72 8.17 1.54
C SER A 21 -0.36 7.30 0.89
N ILE A 22 -0.02 6.60 -0.20
CA ILE A 22 -0.90 5.64 -0.87
C ILE A 22 -1.14 4.43 0.03
N ALA A 23 -0.09 3.81 0.54
CA ALA A 23 -0.19 2.65 1.42
C ALA A 23 -1.08 2.93 2.63
N GLN A 24 -0.89 4.10 3.25
CA GLN A 24 -1.63 4.54 4.41
C GLN A 24 -3.12 4.77 4.10
N ALA A 25 -3.45 5.42 2.97
CA ALA A 25 -4.84 5.63 2.56
C ALA A 25 -5.60 4.33 2.32
N PHE A 26 -4.97 3.35 1.66
CA PHE A 26 -5.58 2.04 1.42
C PHE A 26 -5.69 1.20 2.70
N SER A 27 -4.69 1.26 3.58
CA SER A 27 -4.75 0.60 4.89
C SER A 27 -5.89 1.16 5.75
N GLN A 28 -6.04 2.49 5.81
CA GLN A 28 -7.16 3.15 6.51
C GLN A 28 -8.53 2.82 5.90
N SER A 29 -8.57 2.53 4.61
CA SER A 29 -9.78 2.07 3.92
C SER A 29 -10.11 0.59 4.21
N GLY A 30 -9.25 -0.12 4.94
CA GLY A 30 -9.43 -1.51 5.37
C GLY A 30 -8.93 -2.56 4.39
N PHE A 31 -8.05 -2.19 3.46
CA PHE A 31 -7.36 -3.15 2.60
C PHE A 31 -6.13 -3.73 3.29
N ASN A 32 -5.76 -4.95 2.92
CA ASN A 32 -4.46 -5.50 3.29
C ASN A 32 -3.38 -4.93 2.37
N VAL A 33 -2.41 -4.20 2.94
CA VAL A 33 -1.38 -3.49 2.16
C VAL A 33 0.01 -3.92 2.61
N TYR A 34 0.86 -4.25 1.65
CA TYR A 34 2.28 -4.55 1.86
C TYR A 34 3.16 -3.54 1.11
N GLY A 35 3.96 -2.78 1.86
CA GLY A 35 4.93 -1.84 1.30
C GLY A 35 6.31 -2.49 1.14
N ILE A 36 6.98 -2.23 0.02
CA ILE A 36 8.40 -2.57 -0.18
C ILE A 36 9.17 -1.37 -0.70
N ASP A 37 10.41 -1.22 -0.26
CA ASP A 37 11.40 -0.37 -0.92
C ASP A 37 12.66 -1.17 -1.21
N THR A 38 13.40 -0.76 -2.23
CA THR A 38 14.75 -1.27 -2.48
C THR A 38 15.74 -0.79 -1.43
N ASN A 39 15.50 0.39 -0.86
CA ASN A 39 16.30 0.93 0.22
C ASN A 39 15.78 0.44 1.57
N LYS A 40 16.52 -0.49 2.20
CA LYS A 40 16.19 -1.04 3.52
C LYS A 40 16.22 -0.01 4.67
N THR A 41 16.77 1.18 4.42
CA THR A 41 16.88 2.26 5.42
C THR A 41 15.59 3.06 5.55
N THR A 42 14.65 2.92 4.61
CA THR A 42 13.46 3.80 4.48
C THR A 42 12.21 3.25 5.17
N ILE A 43 12.32 2.14 5.90
CA ILE A 43 11.18 1.50 6.59
C ILE A 43 11.35 1.62 8.10
#